data_AF-A0A3M7D6N7-F1
#
_entry.id   AF-A0A3M7D6N7-F1
#
_cell.length_a   1.000
_cell.length_b   1.000
_cell.length_c   1.000
_cell.angle_alpha   90.00
_cell.angle_beta   90.00
_cell.angle_gamma   90.00
#
_symmetry.space_group_name_H-M   'P 1'
#
loop_
_entity.id
_entity.type
_entity.pdbx_description
1 polymer ?
#
loop_
_entity_poly.entity_id
_entity_poly.type
_entity_poly.pdbx_seq_one_letter_code
_entity_poly.pdbx_strand_id
1 'polypeptide(L)'
;MDSPGDWTATALFSPSKARAQQAQAKDWASVDAWLAKKYGKRIPTFERNEETLQALLTLATANEGADEQRSLIDKVEKQALHTSPKRTSEDEGLYRELLESLDAQATECLDSLSASFAALGASNILEAASKVCSLQDDRFTASEQIKRAEFQYNNLKREHSRLTTILHELQNEAFVPPTDLPQQTSEWARNAKHLRAKLAEYDERLSAIRTASGVTSLLESVSAKSRENQNQRTAVREREVELSAFDSLPSDPRAARAELDEARANLRQLTARRDALFEDMLGNK
;
A
#
# COMPACT_ATOMS: atom_id res chain seq x y z
N MET A 1 -31.56 44.00 -44.85
CA MET A 1 -30.17 44.48 -44.92
C MET A 1 -29.55 44.09 -43.59
N ASP A 2 -29.26 42.80 -43.43
CA ASP A 2 -28.73 42.25 -42.19
C ASP A 2 -27.23 42.08 -42.37
N SER A 3 -26.49 42.92 -41.65
CA SER A 3 -25.05 43.09 -41.79
C SER A 3 -24.32 41.85 -41.24
N PRO A 4 -23.46 41.16 -42.02
CA PRO A 4 -22.72 39.97 -41.56
C PRO A 4 -21.43 40.34 -40.80
N GLY A 5 -21.49 41.33 -39.90
CA GLY A 5 -20.30 41.95 -39.29
C GLY A 5 -20.15 41.77 -37.76
N ASP A 6 -21.18 41.29 -37.05
CA ASP A 6 -21.18 41.41 -35.58
C ASP A 6 -20.45 40.29 -34.82
N TRP A 7 -20.11 39.17 -35.48
CA TRP A 7 -19.41 38.05 -34.82
C TRP A 7 -17.95 38.36 -34.49
N THR A 8 -17.30 39.25 -35.24
CA THR A 8 -15.89 39.63 -35.01
C THR A 8 -15.73 40.79 -34.03
N ALA A 9 -16.74 41.65 -33.90
CA ALA A 9 -16.68 42.85 -33.05
C ALA A 9 -16.84 42.53 -31.56
N THR A 10 -17.70 41.59 -31.17
CA THR A 10 -17.92 41.30 -29.73
C THR A 10 -16.73 40.59 -29.08
N ALA A 11 -15.90 39.89 -29.86
CA ALA A 11 -14.65 39.28 -29.41
C ALA A 11 -13.54 40.33 -29.14
N LEU A 12 -13.61 41.50 -29.78
CA LEU A 12 -12.64 42.58 -29.64
C LEU A 12 -12.87 43.50 -28.42
N PHE A 13 -14.09 43.54 -27.86
CA PHE A 13 -14.44 44.52 -26.80
C PHE A 13 -14.53 43.97 -25.37
N SER A 14 -13.98 42.79 -25.08
CA SER A 14 -13.76 42.35 -23.69
C SER A 14 -12.47 41.52 -23.56
N PRO A 15 -11.38 42.10 -23.02
CA PRO A 15 -10.10 41.41 -22.81
C PRO A 15 -10.24 40.07 -22.05
N SER A 16 -11.23 39.96 -21.18
CA SER A 16 -11.51 38.72 -20.42
C SER A 16 -12.06 37.60 -21.30
N LYS A 17 -12.97 37.91 -22.24
CA LYS A 17 -13.51 36.89 -23.17
C LYS A 17 -12.47 36.45 -24.20
N ALA A 18 -11.67 37.38 -24.70
CA ALA A 18 -10.56 37.06 -25.62
C ALA A 18 -9.53 36.14 -24.97
N ARG A 19 -9.16 36.38 -23.70
CA ARG A 19 -8.26 35.48 -22.95
C ARG A 19 -8.84 34.09 -22.73
N ALA A 20 -10.13 34.00 -22.40
CA ALA A 20 -10.80 32.71 -22.21
C ALA A 20 -10.83 31.89 -23.52
N GLN A 21 -11.16 32.52 -24.65
CA GLN A 21 -11.12 31.88 -25.96
C GLN A 21 -9.71 31.45 -26.36
N GLN A 22 -8.69 32.27 -26.06
CA GLN A 22 -7.30 31.93 -26.34
C GLN A 22 -6.80 30.75 -25.49
N ALA A 23 -7.21 30.69 -24.22
CA ALA A 23 -6.91 29.55 -23.34
C ALA A 23 -7.56 28.27 -23.86
N GLN A 24 -8.86 28.33 -24.18
CA GLN A 24 -9.59 27.20 -24.74
C GLN A 24 -9.00 26.72 -26.07
N ALA A 25 -8.57 27.65 -26.95
CA ALA A 25 -7.91 27.30 -28.20
C ALA A 25 -6.54 26.62 -27.99
N LYS A 26 -5.80 27.03 -26.96
CA LYS A 26 -4.53 26.39 -26.58
C LYS A 26 -4.77 24.98 -26.06
N ASP A 27 -5.82 24.79 -25.26
CA ASP A 27 -6.19 23.48 -24.71
C ASP A 27 -6.70 22.53 -25.81
N TRP A 28 -7.43 23.03 -26.81
CA TRP A 28 -7.76 22.24 -27.99
C TRP A 28 -6.53 21.85 -28.81
N ALA A 29 -5.55 22.76 -28.94
CA ALA A 29 -4.31 22.46 -29.65
C ALA A 29 -3.48 21.38 -28.93
N SER A 30 -3.48 21.34 -27.59
CA SER A 30 -2.80 20.29 -26.82
C SER A 30 -3.48 18.92 -26.99
N VAL A 31 -4.82 18.90 -26.96
CA VAL A 31 -5.61 17.68 -27.23
C VAL A 31 -5.40 17.19 -28.66
N ASP A 32 -5.43 18.07 -29.66
CA ASP A 32 -5.21 17.69 -31.06
C ASP A 32 -3.78 17.13 -31.27
N ALA A 33 -2.76 17.72 -30.64
CA ALA A 33 -1.40 17.21 -30.69
C ALA A 33 -1.26 15.84 -30.01
N TRP A 34 -1.92 15.65 -28.86
CA TRP A 34 -1.95 14.37 -28.14
C TRP A 34 -2.67 13.27 -28.95
N LEU A 35 -3.83 13.59 -29.55
CA LEU A 35 -4.56 12.67 -30.41
C LEU A 35 -3.77 12.32 -31.67
N ALA A 36 -3.09 13.29 -32.29
CA ALA A 36 -2.21 13.04 -33.43
C ALA A 36 -1.04 12.12 -33.05
N LYS A 37 -0.48 12.26 -31.85
CA LYS A 37 0.57 11.36 -31.33
C LYS A 37 0.06 9.93 -31.15
N LYS A 38 -1.17 9.74 -30.64
CA LYS A 38 -1.73 8.40 -30.34
C LYS A 38 -2.35 7.70 -31.57
N TYR A 39 -3.02 8.43 -32.45
CA TYR A 39 -3.79 7.88 -33.57
C TYR A 39 -3.24 8.24 -34.97
N GLY A 40 -2.20 9.07 -35.05
CA GLY A 40 -1.62 9.51 -36.31
C GLY A 40 -2.65 10.21 -37.20
N LYS A 41 -2.92 9.66 -38.39
CA LYS A 41 -3.85 10.22 -39.39
C LYS A 41 -5.32 9.78 -39.22
N ARG A 42 -5.63 8.90 -38.26
CA ARG A 42 -6.98 8.32 -38.10
C ARG A 42 -7.62 8.77 -36.78
N ILE A 43 -7.82 10.07 -36.64
CA ILE A 43 -8.52 10.64 -35.49
C ILE A 43 -10.04 10.45 -35.71
N PRO A 44 -10.75 9.75 -34.80
CA PRO A 44 -12.21 9.65 -34.86
C PRO A 44 -12.85 11.04 -34.79
N THR A 45 -13.95 11.26 -35.50
CA THR A 45 -14.73 12.49 -35.38
C THR A 45 -15.48 12.50 -34.05
N PHE A 46 -15.42 13.60 -33.31
CA PHE A 46 -16.15 13.79 -32.07
C PHE A 46 -16.65 15.24 -31.96
N GLU A 47 -17.63 15.45 -31.10
CA GLU A 47 -18.19 16.78 -30.85
C GLU A 47 -17.23 17.63 -30.02
N ARG A 48 -16.94 18.85 -30.48
CA ARG A 48 -16.10 19.81 -29.73
C ARG A 48 -16.97 20.64 -28.80
N ASN A 49 -17.16 20.16 -27.58
CA ASN A 49 -17.85 20.88 -26.50
C ASN A 49 -16.92 21.03 -25.28
N GLU A 50 -17.30 21.85 -24.30
CA GLU A 50 -16.44 22.09 -23.11
C GLU A 50 -16.25 20.81 -22.27
N GLU A 51 -17.29 19.99 -22.16
CA GLU A 51 -17.25 18.73 -21.41
C GLU A 51 -16.27 17.72 -22.03
N THR A 52 -16.24 17.62 -23.36
CA THR A 52 -15.30 16.77 -24.11
C THR A 52 -13.89 17.30 -24.05
N LEU A 53 -13.69 18.62 -24.06
CA LEU A 53 -12.37 19.21 -23.84
C LEU A 53 -11.82 18.80 -22.46
N GLN A 54 -12.63 18.96 -21.41
CA GLN A 54 -12.24 18.58 -20.06
C GLN A 54 -12.00 17.07 -19.94
N ALA A 55 -12.86 16.24 -20.52
CA ALA A 55 -12.69 14.78 -20.55
C ALA A 55 -11.42 14.35 -21.31
N LEU A 56 -11.10 14.99 -22.44
CA LEU A 56 -9.92 14.68 -23.23
C LEU A 56 -8.63 15.16 -22.56
N LEU A 57 -8.63 16.32 -21.89
CA LEU A 57 -7.48 16.79 -21.11
C LEU A 57 -7.19 15.87 -19.91
N THR A 58 -8.23 15.48 -19.17
CA THR A 58 -8.08 14.54 -18.05
C THR A 58 -7.59 13.18 -18.53
N LEU A 59 -8.09 12.69 -19.66
CA LEU A 59 -7.61 11.45 -20.27
C LEU A 59 -6.16 11.57 -20.76
N ALA A 60 -5.80 12.70 -21.39
CA ALA A 60 -4.46 12.95 -21.90
C ALA A 60 -3.43 12.96 -20.76
N THR A 61 -3.71 13.72 -19.70
CA THR A 61 -2.85 13.80 -18.51
C THR A 61 -2.73 12.45 -17.79
N ALA A 62 -3.83 11.70 -17.66
CA ALA A 62 -3.79 10.36 -17.08
C ALA A 62 -2.97 9.38 -17.95
N ASN A 63 -3.08 9.47 -19.27
CA ASN A 63 -2.34 8.63 -20.21
C ASN A 63 -0.85 8.96 -20.20
N GLU A 64 -0.48 10.25 -20.20
CA GLU A 64 0.91 10.68 -20.08
C GLU A 64 1.52 10.24 -18.75
N GLY A 65 0.79 10.37 -17.64
CA GLY A 65 1.22 9.85 -16.34
C GLY A 65 1.42 8.32 -16.35
N ALA A 66 0.54 7.58 -17.02
CA ALA A 66 0.69 6.13 -17.17
C ALA A 66 1.89 5.75 -18.06
N ASP A 67 2.12 6.48 -19.15
CA ASP A 67 3.29 6.31 -20.02
C ASP A 67 4.59 6.60 -19.26
N GLU A 68 4.63 7.65 -18.44
CA GLU A 68 5.76 7.98 -17.58
C GLU A 68 6.03 6.88 -16.54
N GLN A 69 5.00 6.40 -15.85
CA GLN A 69 5.10 5.28 -14.90
C GLN A 69 5.66 4.03 -15.57
N ARG A 70 5.15 3.68 -16.75
CA ARG A 70 5.66 2.54 -17.52
C ARG A 70 7.14 2.73 -17.89
N SER A 71 7.52 3.94 -18.30
CA SER A 71 8.92 4.24 -18.61
C SER A 71 9.86 4.12 -17.39
N LEU A 72 9.34 4.41 -16.18
CA LEU A 72 10.10 4.25 -14.94
C LEU A 72 10.26 2.77 -14.58
N ILE A 73 9.19 1.98 -14.72
CA ILE A 73 9.25 0.52 -14.52
C ILE A 73 10.29 -0.10 -15.46
N ASP A 74 10.23 0.22 -16.76
CA ASP A 74 11.19 -0.29 -17.75
C ASP A 74 12.65 0.07 -17.39
N LYS A 75 12.88 1.27 -16.81
CA LYS A 75 14.21 1.69 -16.36
C LYS A 75 14.67 0.91 -15.14
N VAL A 76 13.78 0.72 -14.16
CA VAL A 76 14.05 -0.06 -12.95
C VAL A 76 14.34 -1.51 -13.31
N GLU A 77 13.56 -2.12 -14.20
CA GLU A 77 13.80 -3.49 -14.68
C GLU A 77 15.16 -3.62 -15.38
N LYS A 78 15.50 -2.69 -16.29
CA LYS A 78 16.82 -2.70 -16.94
C LYS A 78 17.96 -2.54 -15.93
N GLN A 79 17.81 -1.65 -14.95
CA GLN A 79 18.82 -1.48 -13.90
C GLN A 79 18.94 -2.73 -13.03
N ALA A 80 17.82 -3.34 -12.63
CA ALA A 80 17.80 -4.58 -11.85
C ALA A 80 18.50 -5.73 -12.60
N LEU A 81 18.25 -5.87 -13.91
CA LEU A 81 18.93 -6.83 -14.77
C LEU A 81 20.44 -6.57 -14.88
N HIS A 82 20.86 -5.31 -14.90
CA HIS A 82 22.28 -4.95 -14.92
C HIS A 82 23.00 -5.18 -13.59
N THR A 83 22.31 -5.01 -12.46
CA THR A 83 22.86 -5.27 -11.12
C THR A 83 22.81 -6.75 -10.72
N SER A 84 22.08 -7.57 -11.47
CA SER A 84 22.04 -9.01 -11.23
C SER A 84 23.44 -9.60 -11.48
N PRO A 85 24.04 -10.32 -10.50
CA PRO A 85 25.36 -10.89 -10.66
C PRO A 85 25.37 -11.85 -11.84
N LYS A 86 26.24 -11.61 -12.82
CA LYS A 86 26.48 -12.56 -13.91
C LYS A 86 27.07 -13.82 -13.29
N ARG A 87 26.37 -14.95 -13.39
CA ARG A 87 26.89 -16.24 -12.95
C ARG A 87 28.25 -16.50 -13.57
N THR A 88 29.22 -16.89 -12.75
CA THR A 88 30.54 -17.24 -13.24
C THR A 88 30.50 -18.62 -13.89
N SER A 89 31.49 -18.94 -14.73
CA SER A 89 31.59 -20.28 -15.34
C SER A 89 31.75 -21.40 -14.30
N GLU A 90 32.26 -21.08 -13.11
CA GLU A 90 32.42 -22.00 -11.98
C GLU A 90 31.07 -22.26 -11.28
N ASP A 91 30.26 -21.21 -11.09
CA ASP A 91 28.90 -21.33 -10.57
C ASP A 91 28.02 -22.21 -11.47
N GLU A 92 28.11 -22.03 -12.79
CA GLU A 92 27.36 -22.83 -13.76
C GLU A 92 27.79 -24.31 -13.79
N GLY A 93 29.04 -24.62 -13.43
CA GLY A 93 29.52 -25.99 -13.27
C GLY A 93 28.96 -26.65 -12.01
N LEU A 94 29.05 -25.94 -10.88
CA LEU A 94 28.49 -26.39 -9.59
C LEU A 94 26.97 -26.59 -9.66
N TYR A 95 26.24 -25.68 -10.31
CA TYR A 95 24.79 -25.82 -10.51
C TYR A 95 24.44 -27.09 -11.30
N ARG A 96 25.24 -27.43 -12.32
CA ARG A 96 25.00 -28.61 -13.16
C ARG A 96 25.25 -29.90 -12.39
N GLU A 97 26.36 -29.97 -11.66
CA GLU A 97 26.70 -31.12 -10.81
C GLU A 97 25.65 -31.33 -9.70
N LEU A 98 25.14 -30.23 -9.13
CA LEU A 98 24.06 -30.29 -8.15
C LEU A 98 22.77 -30.80 -8.78
N LEU A 99 22.37 -30.29 -9.96
CA LEU A 99 21.20 -30.77 -10.70
C LEU A 99 21.31 -32.25 -11.11
N GLU A 100 22.50 -32.72 -11.49
CA GLU A 100 22.77 -34.12 -11.83
C GLU A 100 22.73 -35.04 -10.60
N SER A 101 22.95 -34.49 -9.40
CA SER A 101 22.86 -35.23 -8.13
C SER A 101 21.43 -35.35 -7.57
N LEU A 102 20.46 -34.62 -8.14
CA LEU A 102 19.06 -34.70 -7.73
C LEU A 102 18.39 -35.97 -8.27
N ASP A 103 17.52 -36.58 -7.45
CA ASP A 103 16.64 -37.63 -7.92
C ASP A 103 15.46 -37.07 -8.74
N ALA A 104 14.76 -37.95 -9.47
CA ALA A 104 13.64 -37.55 -10.32
C ALA A 104 12.53 -36.83 -9.52
N GLN A 105 12.29 -37.25 -8.28
CA GLN A 105 11.28 -36.66 -7.41
C GLN A 105 11.66 -35.23 -6.98
N ALA A 106 12.93 -34.97 -6.67
CA ALA A 106 13.43 -33.65 -6.33
C ALA A 106 13.36 -32.71 -7.53
N THR A 107 13.64 -33.19 -8.75
CA THR A 107 13.49 -32.38 -9.96
C THR A 107 12.04 -31.95 -10.20
N GLU A 108 11.06 -32.86 -10.04
CA GLU A 108 9.64 -32.53 -10.18
C GLU A 108 9.15 -31.56 -9.08
N CYS A 109 9.65 -31.72 -7.85
CA CYS A 109 9.40 -30.77 -6.76
C CYS A 109 9.95 -29.36 -7.08
N LEU A 110 11.14 -29.28 -7.68
CA LEU A 110 11.76 -28.02 -8.07
C LEU A 110 11.02 -27.36 -9.24
N ASP A 111 10.58 -28.13 -10.22
CA ASP A 111 9.79 -27.64 -11.34
C ASP A 111 8.43 -27.10 -10.84
N SER A 112 7.73 -27.84 -9.98
CA SER A 112 6.46 -27.38 -9.39
C SER A 112 6.64 -26.16 -8.50
N LEU A 113 7.73 -26.08 -7.73
CA LEU A 113 8.08 -24.88 -6.96
C LEU A 113 8.36 -23.69 -7.89
N SER A 114 9.15 -23.88 -8.94
CA SER A 114 9.47 -22.82 -9.90
C SER A 114 8.23 -22.30 -10.63
N ALA A 115 7.34 -23.21 -11.03
CA ALA A 115 6.05 -22.87 -11.63
C ALA A 115 5.15 -22.09 -10.65
N SER A 116 5.15 -22.49 -9.36
CA SER A 116 4.42 -21.77 -8.32
C SER A 116 4.97 -20.36 -8.10
N PHE A 117 6.29 -20.20 -8.09
CA PHE A 117 6.94 -18.88 -7.98
C PHE A 117 6.63 -18.00 -9.18
N ALA A 118 6.68 -18.56 -10.39
CA ALA A 118 6.33 -17.84 -11.61
C ALA A 118 4.86 -17.40 -11.60
N ALA A 119 3.94 -18.29 -11.19
CA ALA A 119 2.51 -17.98 -11.09
C ALA A 119 2.22 -16.90 -10.03
N LEU A 120 2.93 -16.92 -8.91
CA LEU A 120 2.86 -15.89 -7.86
C LEU A 120 3.65 -14.62 -8.24
N GLY A 121 4.46 -14.66 -9.29
CA GLY A 121 5.44 -13.62 -9.61
C GLY A 121 6.39 -13.32 -8.45
N ALA A 122 6.76 -14.33 -7.67
CA ALA A 122 7.59 -14.20 -6.47
C ALA A 122 9.06 -14.47 -6.77
N SER A 123 9.95 -13.68 -6.18
CA SER A 123 11.41 -13.81 -6.35
C SER A 123 12.07 -14.68 -5.28
N ASN A 124 11.40 -14.88 -4.14
CA ASN A 124 11.91 -15.63 -2.99
C ASN A 124 10.78 -16.28 -2.19
N ILE A 125 11.13 -17.22 -1.31
CA ILE A 125 10.19 -18.02 -0.52
C ILE A 125 9.30 -17.16 0.38
N LEU A 126 9.84 -16.11 1.00
CA LEU A 126 9.09 -15.25 1.91
C LEU A 126 8.02 -14.44 1.14
N GLU A 127 8.37 -13.96 -0.05
CA GLU A 127 7.44 -13.27 -0.94
C GLU A 127 6.38 -14.22 -1.51
N ALA A 128 6.76 -15.45 -1.86
CA ALA A 128 5.81 -16.47 -2.29
C ALA A 128 4.81 -16.80 -1.16
N ALA A 129 5.29 -16.98 0.08
CA ALA A 129 4.45 -17.26 1.23
C ALA A 129 3.48 -16.10 1.55
N SER A 130 3.95 -14.84 1.51
CA SER A 130 3.08 -13.69 1.75
C SER A 130 2.00 -13.56 0.68
N LYS A 131 2.34 -13.79 -0.60
CA LYS A 131 1.38 -13.77 -1.71
C LYS A 131 0.38 -14.92 -1.64
N VAL A 132 0.80 -16.10 -1.19
CA VAL A 132 -0.13 -17.22 -0.95
C VAL A 132 -1.12 -16.87 0.17
N CYS A 133 -0.64 -16.27 1.27
CA CYS A 133 -1.52 -15.81 2.35
C CYS A 133 -2.51 -14.75 1.85
N SER A 134 -2.06 -13.75 1.07
CA SER A 134 -2.96 -12.73 0.54
C SER A 134 -3.99 -13.31 -0.42
N LEU A 135 -3.59 -14.24 -1.31
CA LEU A 135 -4.53 -14.93 -2.20
C LEU A 135 -5.57 -15.75 -1.41
N GLN A 136 -5.17 -16.33 -0.28
CA GLN A 136 -6.08 -17.07 0.57
C GLN A 136 -7.09 -16.14 1.26
N ASP A 137 -6.65 -14.98 1.74
CA ASP A 137 -7.52 -13.95 2.31
C ASP A 137 -8.50 -13.39 1.26
N ASP A 138 -8.02 -13.12 0.05
CA ASP A 138 -8.83 -12.66 -1.08
C ASP A 138 -9.88 -13.71 -1.47
N ARG A 139 -9.47 -14.98 -1.56
CA ARG A 139 -10.37 -16.09 -1.86
C ARG A 139 -11.45 -16.23 -0.78
N PHE A 140 -11.07 -16.14 0.50
CA PHE A 140 -12.02 -16.21 1.59
C PHE A 140 -13.02 -15.05 1.51
N THR A 141 -12.52 -13.82 1.35
CA THR A 141 -13.34 -12.62 1.23
C THR A 141 -14.32 -12.72 0.07
N ALA A 142 -13.85 -13.12 -1.11
CA ALA A 142 -14.70 -13.32 -2.28
C ALA A 142 -15.78 -14.38 -2.02
N SER A 143 -15.44 -15.49 -1.36
CA SER A 143 -16.40 -16.54 -1.02
C SER A 143 -17.50 -16.04 -0.08
N GLU A 144 -17.17 -15.20 0.90
CA GLU A 144 -18.15 -14.59 1.80
C GLU A 144 -19.03 -13.57 1.08
N GLN A 145 -18.47 -12.78 0.16
CA GLN A 145 -19.26 -11.86 -0.66
C GLN A 145 -20.26 -12.60 -1.56
N ILE A 146 -19.86 -13.74 -2.14
CA ILE A 146 -20.77 -14.59 -2.94
C ILE A 146 -21.92 -15.08 -2.08
N LYS A 147 -21.64 -15.66 -0.90
CA LYS A 147 -22.70 -16.12 0.03
C LYS A 147 -23.67 -14.99 0.40
N ARG A 148 -23.14 -13.80 0.66
CA ARG A 148 -23.96 -12.62 0.98
C ARG A 148 -24.83 -12.20 -0.21
N ALA A 149 -24.27 -12.19 -1.42
CA ALA A 149 -25.01 -11.84 -2.64
C ALA A 149 -26.11 -12.87 -2.93
N GLU A 150 -25.84 -14.17 -2.76
CA GLU A 150 -26.83 -15.23 -2.91
C GLU A 150 -27.98 -15.07 -1.91
N PHE A 151 -27.67 -14.77 -0.64
CA PHE A 151 -28.70 -14.49 0.37
C PHE A 151 -29.56 -13.29 -0.01
N GLN A 152 -28.95 -12.18 -0.46
CA GLN A 152 -29.67 -10.99 -0.91
C GLN A 152 -30.55 -11.28 -2.13
N TYR A 153 -30.03 -12.03 -3.09
CA TYR A 153 -30.77 -12.45 -4.28
C TYR A 153 -32.00 -13.29 -3.92
N ASN A 154 -31.83 -14.27 -3.03
CA ASN A 154 -32.93 -15.13 -2.58
C ASN A 154 -34.01 -14.33 -1.85
N ASN A 155 -33.61 -13.36 -1.01
CA ASN A 155 -34.56 -12.45 -0.36
C ASN A 155 -35.29 -11.58 -1.37
N LEU A 156 -34.59 -11.00 -2.34
CA LEU A 156 -35.21 -10.16 -3.37
C LEU A 156 -36.18 -10.97 -4.24
N LYS A 157 -35.82 -12.22 -4.58
CA LYS A 157 -36.69 -13.14 -5.31
C LYS A 157 -37.95 -13.46 -4.50
N ARG A 158 -37.82 -13.69 -3.19
CA ARG A 158 -38.95 -13.91 -2.29
C ARG A 158 -39.85 -12.67 -2.22
N GLU A 159 -39.29 -11.48 -2.02
CA GLU A 159 -40.05 -10.23 -1.99
C GLU A 159 -40.73 -9.95 -3.33
N HIS A 160 -40.05 -10.21 -4.44
CA HIS A 160 -40.63 -10.10 -5.77
C HIS A 160 -41.86 -11.02 -5.90
N SER A 161 -41.72 -12.30 -5.58
CA SER A 161 -42.85 -13.24 -5.62
C SER A 161 -44.01 -12.80 -4.72
N ARG A 162 -43.71 -12.29 -3.51
CA ARG A 162 -44.70 -11.78 -2.56
C ARG A 162 -45.45 -10.58 -3.14
N LEU A 163 -44.71 -9.61 -3.70
CA LEU A 163 -45.29 -8.40 -4.29
C LEU A 163 -46.13 -8.75 -5.53
N THR A 164 -45.69 -9.69 -6.36
CA THR A 164 -46.47 -10.15 -7.52
C THR A 164 -47.78 -10.80 -7.07
N THR A 165 -47.77 -11.61 -6.02
CA THR A 165 -49.00 -12.18 -5.43
C THR A 165 -49.93 -11.10 -4.91
N ILE A 166 -49.41 -10.14 -4.12
CA ILE A 166 -50.21 -9.01 -3.60
C ILE A 166 -50.81 -8.20 -4.74
N LEU A 167 -50.02 -7.91 -5.78
CA LEU A 167 -50.47 -7.16 -6.94
C LEU A 167 -51.62 -7.89 -7.64
N HIS A 168 -51.50 -9.21 -7.81
CA HIS A 168 -52.57 -10.04 -8.37
C HIS A 168 -53.84 -10.03 -7.52
N GLU A 169 -53.72 -10.11 -6.18
CA GLU A 169 -54.84 -10.00 -5.25
C GLU A 169 -55.55 -8.64 -5.34
N LEU A 170 -54.77 -7.55 -5.42
CA LEU A 170 -55.29 -6.19 -5.53
C LEU A 170 -55.94 -5.89 -6.90
N GLN A 171 -55.47 -6.53 -7.96
CA GLN A 171 -56.06 -6.42 -9.31
C GLN A 171 -57.33 -7.25 -9.49
N ASN A 172 -57.64 -8.14 -8.55
CA ASN A 172 -58.84 -8.96 -8.63
C ASN A 172 -60.08 -8.10 -8.34
N GLU A 173 -61.11 -8.18 -9.21
CA GLU A 173 -62.31 -7.32 -9.14
C GLU A 173 -63.13 -7.51 -7.85
N ALA A 174 -62.90 -8.60 -7.11
CA ALA A 174 -63.53 -8.89 -5.83
C ALA A 174 -62.84 -8.23 -4.62
N PHE A 175 -61.73 -7.50 -4.81
CA PHE A 175 -60.99 -6.89 -3.71
C PHE A 175 -61.76 -5.72 -3.07
N VAL A 176 -62.02 -5.81 -1.77
CA VAL A 176 -62.55 -4.71 -0.96
C VAL A 176 -61.49 -4.33 0.07
N PRO A 177 -61.05 -3.06 0.12
CA PRO A 177 -60.04 -2.63 1.07
C PRO A 177 -60.54 -2.82 2.52
N PRO A 178 -59.73 -3.44 3.41
CA PRO A 178 -60.08 -3.56 4.82
C PRO A 178 -60.34 -2.19 5.45
N THR A 179 -61.39 -2.08 6.28
CA THR A 179 -61.81 -0.82 6.91
C THR A 179 -60.80 -0.24 7.89
N ASP A 180 -59.92 -1.10 8.42
CA ASP A 180 -58.96 -0.75 9.48
C ASP A 180 -57.61 -0.27 8.92
N LEU A 181 -57.43 -0.32 7.60
CA LEU A 181 -56.22 0.06 6.87
C LEU A 181 -55.71 1.49 7.19
N PRO A 182 -56.54 2.54 7.29
CA PRO A 182 -56.07 3.88 7.69
C PRO A 182 -55.56 3.91 9.14
N GLN A 183 -56.19 3.18 10.06
CA GLN A 183 -55.74 3.09 11.45
C GLN A 183 -54.37 2.39 11.50
N GLN A 184 -54.25 1.22 10.87
CA GLN A 184 -52.98 0.48 10.80
C GLN A 184 -51.88 1.31 10.14
N THR A 185 -52.17 2.02 9.04
CA THR A 185 -51.17 2.87 8.38
C THR A 185 -50.64 3.96 9.31
N SER A 186 -51.51 4.57 10.13
CA SER A 186 -51.11 5.57 11.12
C SER A 186 -50.24 4.99 12.24
N GLU A 187 -50.55 3.78 12.71
CA GLU A 187 -49.78 3.06 13.72
C GLU A 187 -48.40 2.65 13.19
N TRP A 188 -48.34 2.10 11.98
CA TRP A 188 -47.09 1.71 11.33
C TRP A 188 -46.20 2.93 11.05
N ALA A 189 -46.79 4.06 10.66
CA ALA A 189 -46.05 5.32 10.49
C ALA A 189 -45.46 5.82 11.82
N ARG A 190 -46.20 5.71 12.93
CA ARG A 190 -45.71 6.06 14.27
C ARG A 190 -44.59 5.11 14.72
N ASN A 191 -44.75 3.80 14.50
CA ASN A 191 -43.75 2.80 14.84
C ASN A 191 -42.47 2.97 14.02
N ALA A 192 -42.60 3.26 12.72
CA ALA A 192 -41.45 3.55 11.85
C ALA A 192 -40.70 4.82 12.28
N LYS A 193 -41.40 5.87 12.72
CA LYS A 193 -40.76 7.06 13.31
C LYS A 193 -39.99 6.71 14.58
N HIS A 194 -40.58 5.88 15.45
CA HIS A 194 -39.92 5.44 16.68
C HIS A 194 -38.66 4.61 16.41
N LEU A 195 -38.74 3.65 15.49
CA LEU A 195 -37.60 2.81 15.09
C LEU A 195 -36.47 3.65 14.45
N ARG A 196 -36.80 4.64 13.61
CA ARG A 196 -35.79 5.56 13.06
C ARG A 196 -35.08 6.37 14.15
N ALA A 197 -35.84 6.88 15.12
CA ALA A 197 -35.25 7.59 16.25
C ALA A 197 -34.32 6.67 17.07
N LYS A 198 -34.71 5.40 17.27
CA LYS A 198 -33.88 4.40 17.96
C LYS A 198 -32.62 4.04 17.18
N LEU A 199 -32.70 3.89 15.85
CA LEU A 199 -31.53 3.66 15.01
C LEU A 199 -30.55 4.82 15.09
N ALA A 200 -31.03 6.06 15.00
CA ALA A 200 -30.19 7.25 15.16
C ALA A 200 -29.51 7.31 16.54
N GLU A 201 -30.24 6.96 17.61
CA GLU A 201 -29.68 6.84 18.96
C GLU A 201 -28.59 5.76 19.04
N TYR A 202 -28.78 4.61 18.39
CA TYR A 202 -27.78 3.55 18.35
C TYR A 202 -26.56 3.93 17.51
N ASP A 203 -26.74 4.63 16.39
CA ASP A 203 -25.64 5.15 15.58
C ASP A 203 -24.83 6.19 16.36
N GLU A 204 -25.50 7.06 17.13
CA GLU A 204 -24.85 8.00 18.03
C GLU A 204 -24.07 7.27 19.13
N ARG A 205 -24.65 6.24 19.76
CA ARG A 205 -23.95 5.40 20.75
C ARG A 205 -22.75 4.66 20.14
N LEU A 206 -22.88 4.10 18.94
CA LEU A 206 -21.80 3.40 18.25
C LEU A 206 -20.68 4.37 17.83
N SER A 207 -21.04 5.56 17.35
CA SER A 207 -20.06 6.59 17.04
C SER A 207 -19.35 7.09 18.29
N ALA A 208 -20.07 7.30 19.40
CA ALA A 208 -19.51 7.63 20.70
C ALA A 208 -18.58 6.53 21.24
N ILE A 209 -18.92 5.25 21.04
CA ILE A 209 -18.03 4.12 21.40
C ILE A 209 -16.81 4.09 20.49
N ARG A 210 -16.94 4.37 19.18
CA ARG A 210 -15.80 4.43 18.26
C ARG A 210 -14.86 5.58 18.59
N THR A 211 -15.38 6.75 18.98
CA THR A 211 -14.58 7.91 19.37
C THR A 211 -14.02 7.79 20.78
N ALA A 212 -14.75 7.18 21.71
CA ALA A 212 -14.27 6.84 23.06
C ALA A 212 -13.30 5.65 23.05
N SER A 213 -13.36 4.79 22.04
CA SER A 213 -12.35 3.76 21.76
C SER A 213 -11.09 4.41 21.21
N GLY A 214 -10.42 5.19 22.06
CA GLY A 214 -9.01 5.53 21.90
C GLY A 214 -8.09 4.31 22.04
N VAL A 215 -8.60 3.08 21.89
CA VAL A 215 -7.84 1.82 21.99
C VAL A 215 -6.73 1.78 20.95
N THR A 216 -6.94 2.34 19.75
CA THR A 216 -5.90 2.48 18.72
C THR A 216 -4.83 3.48 19.15
N SER A 217 -5.22 4.65 19.66
CA SER A 217 -4.30 5.68 20.20
C SER A 217 -3.51 5.19 21.42
N LEU A 218 -4.17 4.46 22.33
CA LEU A 218 -3.56 3.87 23.53
C LEU A 218 -2.60 2.74 23.16
N LEU A 219 -2.98 1.85 22.23
CA LEU A 219 -2.13 0.77 21.76
C LEU A 219 -0.89 1.32 21.03
N GLU A 220 -1.07 2.35 20.19
CA GLU A 220 0.02 3.03 19.51
C GLU A 220 0.95 3.74 20.52
N SER A 221 0.39 4.44 21.51
CA SER A 221 1.15 5.07 22.61
C SER A 221 1.93 4.05 23.45
N VAL A 222 1.32 2.92 23.79
CA VAL A 222 1.97 1.83 24.53
C VAL A 222 3.08 1.20 23.69
N SER A 223 2.86 1.00 22.39
CA SER A 223 3.88 0.45 21.49
C SER A 223 5.09 1.39 21.33
N ALA A 224 4.84 2.71 21.25
CA ALA A 224 5.89 3.72 21.18
C ALA A 224 6.73 3.76 22.46
N LYS A 225 6.07 3.79 23.64
CA LYS A 225 6.75 3.71 24.94
C LYS A 225 7.50 2.39 25.13
N SER A 226 6.98 1.29 24.63
CA SER A 226 7.65 -0.01 24.69
C SER A 226 8.94 -0.01 23.86
N ARG A 227 8.92 0.56 22.65
CA ARG A 227 10.14 0.75 21.83
C ARG A 227 11.15 1.67 22.50
N GLU A 228 10.70 2.78 23.06
CA GLU A 228 11.57 3.71 23.78
C GLU A 228 12.23 3.03 24.99
N ASN A 229 11.48 2.27 25.78
CA ASN A 229 12.02 1.52 26.92
C ASN A 229 13.02 0.45 26.47
N GLN A 230 12.76 -0.22 25.35
CA GLN A 230 13.69 -1.19 24.78
C GLN A 230 15.00 -0.52 24.35
N ASN A 231 14.93 0.65 23.70
CA ASN A 231 16.12 1.42 23.31
C ASN A 231 16.90 1.92 24.53
N GLN A 232 16.21 2.34 25.59
CA GLN A 232 16.84 2.72 26.85
C GLN A 232 17.54 1.52 27.50
N ARG A 233 16.93 0.34 27.48
CA ARG A 233 17.54 -0.90 28.00
C ARG A 233 18.77 -1.32 27.22
N THR A 234 18.77 -1.19 25.89
CA THR A 234 19.96 -1.47 25.08
C THR A 234 21.06 -0.47 25.37
N ALA A 235 20.74 0.82 25.47
CA ALA A 235 21.71 1.85 25.84
C ALA A 235 22.32 1.62 27.23
N VAL A 236 21.50 1.24 28.23
CA VAL A 236 22.00 0.91 29.57
C VAL A 236 22.93 -0.30 29.51
N ARG A 237 22.57 -1.36 28.78
CA ARG A 237 23.47 -2.53 28.61
C ARG A 237 24.79 -2.17 27.95
N GLU A 238 24.77 -1.34 26.91
CA GLU A 238 25.99 -0.88 26.25
C GLU A 238 26.89 -0.12 27.23
N ARG A 239 26.30 0.77 28.04
CA ARG A 239 27.03 1.49 29.09
C ARG A 239 27.54 0.58 30.20
N GLU A 240 26.78 -0.42 30.61
CA GLU A 240 27.22 -1.41 31.60
C GLU A 240 28.41 -2.22 31.07
N VAL A 241 28.41 -2.59 29.78
CA VAL A 241 29.56 -3.25 29.14
C VAL A 241 30.77 -2.33 29.09
N GLU A 242 30.61 -1.06 28.71
CA GLU A 242 31.68 -0.05 28.74
C GLU A 242 32.25 0.12 30.16
N LEU A 243 31.39 0.15 31.17
CA LEU A 243 31.77 0.33 32.57
C LEU A 243 32.43 -0.91 33.17
N SER A 244 32.05 -2.11 32.74
CA SER A 244 32.62 -3.37 33.25
C SER A 244 34.14 -3.47 33.05
N ALA A 245 34.68 -2.80 32.01
CA ALA A 245 36.12 -2.69 31.79
C ALA A 245 36.86 -1.92 32.91
N PHE A 246 36.12 -1.20 33.75
CA PHE A 246 36.63 -0.38 34.86
C PHE A 246 36.21 -0.91 36.23
N ASP A 247 35.53 -2.07 36.32
CA ASP A 247 35.07 -2.65 37.59
C ASP A 247 36.21 -2.94 38.58
N SER A 248 37.43 -3.13 38.08
CA SER A 248 38.61 -3.36 38.93
C SER A 248 39.19 -2.09 39.53
N LEU A 249 38.74 -0.90 39.12
CA LEU A 249 39.26 0.36 39.62
C LEU A 249 38.53 0.78 40.92
N PRO A 250 39.26 1.29 41.92
CA PRO A 250 38.67 1.90 43.11
C PRO A 250 37.69 3.03 42.76
N SER A 251 36.60 3.13 43.52
CA SER A 251 35.59 4.19 43.35
C SER A 251 36.13 5.61 43.60
N ASP A 252 37.24 5.75 44.35
CA ASP A 252 37.92 7.04 44.55
C ASP A 252 38.83 7.36 43.34
N PRO A 253 38.63 8.50 42.65
CA PRO A 253 39.40 8.89 41.47
C PRO A 253 40.90 9.08 41.74
N ARG A 254 41.31 9.39 42.98
CA ARG A 254 42.74 9.50 43.33
C ARG A 254 43.38 8.11 43.44
N ALA A 255 42.67 7.16 44.04
CA ALA A 255 43.14 5.78 44.18
C ALA A 255 43.19 5.06 42.82
N ALA A 256 42.19 5.24 41.96
CA ALA A 256 42.18 4.69 40.60
C ALA A 256 43.35 5.18 39.73
N ARG A 257 43.75 6.45 39.88
CA ARG A 257 44.92 7.00 39.18
C ARG A 257 46.22 6.36 39.66
N ALA A 258 46.36 6.11 40.96
CA ALA A 258 47.54 5.47 41.51
C ALA A 258 47.71 4.03 40.98
N GLU A 259 46.64 3.23 40.97
CA GLU A 259 46.69 1.87 40.41
C GLU A 259 46.99 1.86 38.90
N LEU A 260 46.45 2.81 38.15
CA LEU A 260 46.70 2.93 36.71
C LEU A 260 48.16 3.32 36.43
N ASP A 261 48.75 4.19 37.24
CA ASP A 261 50.16 4.55 37.13
C ASP A 261 51.09 3.39 37.53
N GLU A 262 50.71 2.58 38.52
CA GLU A 262 51.42 1.34 38.89
C GLU A 262 51.35 0.30 37.76
N ALA A 263 50.17 0.04 37.21
CA ALA A 263 50.00 -0.88 36.09
C ALA A 263 50.81 -0.44 34.85
N ARG A 264 50.87 0.87 34.57
CA ARG A 264 51.72 1.43 33.50
C ARG A 264 53.20 1.23 33.77
N ALA A 265 53.65 1.38 35.02
CA ALA A 265 55.03 1.12 35.38
C ALA A 265 55.39 -0.36 35.17
N ASN A 266 54.51 -1.28 35.57
CA ASN A 266 54.69 -2.72 35.39
C ASN A 266 54.73 -3.11 33.90
N LEU A 267 53.86 -2.53 33.06
CA LEU A 267 53.88 -2.78 31.62
C LEU A 267 55.19 -2.31 30.98
N ARG A 268 55.69 -1.13 31.36
CA ARG A 268 56.99 -0.64 30.88
C ARG A 268 58.13 -1.57 31.27
N GLN A 269 58.13 -2.08 32.50
CA GLN A 269 59.13 -3.05 32.96
C GLN A 269 59.06 -4.37 32.18
N LEU A 270 57.86 -4.92 31.97
CA LEU A 270 57.67 -6.13 31.18
C LEU A 270 58.07 -5.93 29.71
N THR A 271 57.79 -4.75 29.15
CA THR A 271 58.19 -4.40 27.77
C THR A 271 59.70 -4.29 27.66
N ALA A 272 60.36 -3.59 28.60
CA ALA A 272 61.81 -3.51 28.65
C ALA A 272 62.47 -4.90 28.82
N ARG A 273 61.88 -5.78 29.64
CA ARG A 273 62.34 -7.15 29.80
C ARG A 273 62.15 -7.99 28.53
N ARG A 274 60.99 -7.86 27.86
CA ARG A 274 60.72 -8.49 26.56
C ARG A 274 61.76 -8.05 25.54
N ASP A 275 62.00 -6.75 25.44
CA ASP A 275 62.92 -6.17 24.47
C ASP A 275 64.35 -6.61 24.76
N ALA A 276 64.78 -6.63 26.03
CA ALA A 276 66.08 -7.17 26.43
C ALA A 276 66.25 -8.66 26.07
N LEU A 277 65.21 -9.49 26.29
CA LEU A 277 65.24 -10.91 25.89
C LEU A 277 65.23 -11.08 24.37
N PHE A 278 64.55 -10.20 23.64
CA PHE A 278 64.56 -10.20 22.17
C PHE A 278 65.94 -9.83 21.62
N GLU A 279 66.58 -8.80 22.18
CA GLU A 279 67.94 -8.41 21.82
C GLU A 279 68.95 -9.54 22.13
N ASP A 280 68.81 -10.22 23.26
CA ASP A 280 69.66 -11.38 23.61
C ASP A 280 69.47 -12.57 22.65
N MET A 281 68.25 -12.80 22.16
CA MET A 281 67.97 -13.79 21.11
C MET A 281 68.50 -13.39 19.72
N LEU A 282 68.59 -12.09 19.41
CA LEU A 282 69.10 -11.57 18.14
C LEU A 282 70.63 -11.43 18.12
N GLY A 283 71.26 -11.24 19.28
CA GLY A 283 72.71 -11.13 19.46
C GLY A 283 73.46 -12.47 19.51
N ASN A 284 72.76 -13.60 19.63
CA ASN A 284 73.33 -14.95 19.61
C ASN A 284 73.34 -15.55 18.18
N LYS A 285 74.08 -14.91 17.25
CA LYS A 285 74.49 -15.48 15.96
C LYS A 285 75.99 -15.34 15.74
#